data_AF-A0A915YC31-F1
#
_entry.id   AF-A0A915YC31-F1
#
_cell.length_a   1.000
_cell.length_b   1.000
_cell.length_c   1.000
_cell.angle_alpha   90.00
_cell.angle_beta   90.00
_cell.angle_gamma   90.00
#
_symmetry.space_group_name_H-M   'P 1'
#
loop_
_entity.id
_entity.type
_entity.pdbx_description
1 polymer ?
#
loop_
_entity_poly.entity_id
_entity_poly.type
_entity_poly.pdbx_seq_one_letter_code
_entity_poly.pdbx_strand_id
1 'polypeptide(L)'
;MKQFFVLIVASFLAFSCQLGSNNTIIDPSDRLRTFSSEDWDNWECTLDGQSGRIKTYSSEDWDNWEYNLDGQSGRIKTYSSEDWDNWEVNYGTLRIRTNTAEDWDHWTITGSGMNLKVRTYTSENWDYWQVSGDVTATFRTYTSEDWDNWEIKGDLSGLTTSAKAAVLFIPIFTSSIYVQGVCL
;
A
#
# COMPACT_ATOMS: atom_id res chain seq x y z
N MET A 1 53.35 -27.38 56.21
CA MET A 1 53.96 -26.38 55.29
C MET A 1 52.81 -25.58 54.72
N LYS A 2 52.45 -24.44 55.32
CA LYS A 2 52.96 -23.09 55.03
C LYS A 2 52.76 -22.68 53.56
N GLN A 3 51.74 -21.82 53.38
CA GLN A 3 51.69 -20.60 52.56
C GLN A 3 52.19 -20.67 51.11
N PHE A 4 51.39 -20.16 50.15
CA PHE A 4 51.60 -18.78 49.67
C PHE A 4 50.45 -18.32 48.77
N PHE A 5 49.99 -17.12 49.08
CA PHE A 5 49.16 -16.23 48.27
C PHE A 5 49.87 -15.87 46.97
N VAL A 6 49.16 -15.88 45.83
CA VAL A 6 49.40 -14.92 44.74
C VAL A 6 48.04 -14.53 44.16
N LEU A 7 47.62 -13.29 44.45
CA LEU A 7 46.59 -12.57 43.68
C LEU A 7 47.19 -12.18 42.33
N ILE A 8 46.51 -12.50 41.24
CA ILE A 8 46.63 -11.74 39.99
C ILE A 8 45.23 -11.23 39.67
N VAL A 9 45.02 -9.94 39.93
CA VAL A 9 43.83 -9.21 39.50
C VAL A 9 43.98 -8.98 38.00
N ALA A 10 43.27 -9.75 37.19
CA ALA A 10 43.11 -9.46 35.77
C ALA A 10 42.14 -8.28 35.62
N SER A 11 42.66 -7.11 35.28
CA SER A 11 41.86 -5.93 34.94
C SER A 11 41.08 -6.22 33.65
N PHE A 12 39.79 -6.50 33.79
CA PHE A 12 38.85 -6.50 32.67
C PHE A 12 38.67 -5.06 32.17
N LEU A 13 39.32 -4.72 31.06
CA LEU A 13 38.88 -3.63 30.19
C LEU A 13 37.92 -4.23 29.16
N ALA A 14 36.68 -4.47 29.57
CA ALA A 14 35.58 -4.63 28.63
C ALA A 14 35.28 -3.24 28.08
N PHE A 15 35.90 -2.88 26.96
CA PHE A 15 35.39 -1.81 26.12
C PHE A 15 34.07 -2.34 25.51
N SER A 16 32.97 -2.17 26.24
CA SER A 16 31.65 -2.38 25.67
C SER A 16 31.43 -1.26 24.67
N CYS A 17 31.73 -1.53 23.39
CA CYS A 17 31.17 -0.74 22.31
C CYS A 17 29.66 -1.01 22.35
N GLN A 18 28.92 -0.16 23.05
CA GLN A 18 27.48 -0.13 22.92
C GLN A 18 27.18 0.38 21.51
N LEU A 19 26.98 -0.57 20.60
CA LEU A 19 26.23 -0.34 19.38
C LEU A 19 24.81 0.03 19.82
N GLY A 20 24.59 1.33 19.99
CA GLY A 20 23.27 1.93 19.98
C GLY A 20 22.67 1.75 18.59
N SER A 21 22.19 0.55 18.30
CA SER A 21 21.28 0.31 17.19
C SER A 21 19.87 0.62 17.67
N ASN A 22 19.58 1.89 17.90
CA ASN A 22 18.20 2.38 17.84
C ASN A 22 17.79 2.46 16.36
N ASN A 23 17.83 1.32 15.67
CA ASN A 23 17.10 1.12 14.44
C ASN A 23 15.73 0.58 14.86
N THR A 24 14.95 1.42 15.55
CA THR A 24 13.51 1.29 15.43
C THR A 24 13.23 1.65 13.98
N ILE A 25 13.18 0.63 13.11
CA ILE A 25 12.43 0.72 11.88
C ILE A 25 11.07 1.24 12.34
N ILE A 26 10.79 2.52 12.10
CA ILE A 26 9.44 3.02 12.23
C ILE A 26 8.75 2.39 11.03
N ASP A 27 8.26 1.16 11.26
CA ASP A 27 7.32 0.51 10.39
C ASP A 27 6.21 1.53 10.17
N PRO A 28 5.98 2.00 8.92
CA PRO A 28 4.91 2.95 8.68
C PRO A 28 3.63 2.39 9.30
N SER A 29 2.95 3.23 10.08
CA SER A 29 1.69 2.81 10.72
C SER A 29 0.71 2.29 9.68
N ASP A 30 0.80 2.86 8.48
CA ASP A 30 -0.08 2.66 7.36
C ASP A 30 0.51 1.67 6.36
N ARG A 31 -0.29 0.65 6.02
CA ARG A 31 0.14 -0.50 5.25
C ARG A 31 -0.99 -1.07 4.40
N LEU A 32 -0.65 -1.69 3.27
CA LEU A 32 -1.53 -2.59 2.53
C LEU A 32 -0.92 -3.97 2.55
N ARG A 33 -1.77 -5.00 2.65
CA ARG A 33 -1.33 -6.37 2.47
C ARG A 33 -2.44 -7.24 1.94
N THR A 34 -2.09 -8.33 1.28
CA THR A 34 -3.06 -9.39 1.00
C THR A 34 -3.57 -9.99 2.32
N PHE A 35 -4.82 -10.45 2.35
CA PHE A 35 -5.44 -11.02 3.54
C PHE A 35 -4.78 -12.35 3.95
N SER A 36 -4.42 -13.14 2.95
CA SER A 36 -3.46 -14.24 3.06
C SER A 36 -2.45 -14.14 1.92
N SER A 37 -1.30 -14.82 2.03
CA SER A 37 -0.29 -14.78 0.97
C SER A 37 -0.87 -15.16 -0.38
N GLU A 38 -0.57 -14.35 -1.39
CA GLU A 38 -1.05 -14.46 -2.77
C GLU A 38 -2.57 -14.34 -2.95
N ASP A 39 -3.29 -13.78 -1.96
CA ASP A 39 -4.73 -13.52 -2.01
C ASP A 39 -5.01 -12.19 -2.74
N TRP A 40 -4.71 -12.15 -4.04
CA TRP A 40 -4.71 -10.93 -4.86
C TRP A 40 -6.07 -10.27 -5.04
N ASP A 41 -7.15 -11.00 -4.80
CA ASP A 41 -8.51 -10.49 -4.89
C ASP A 41 -9.01 -9.94 -3.54
N ASN A 42 -8.14 -9.87 -2.52
CA ASN A 42 -8.56 -9.61 -1.15
C ASN A 42 -7.45 -9.05 -0.23
N TRP A 43 -7.58 -7.77 0.11
CA TRP A 43 -6.55 -6.98 0.75
C TRP A 43 -7.02 -6.35 2.06
N GLU A 44 -6.14 -6.37 3.05
CA GLU A 44 -6.26 -5.60 4.27
C GLU A 44 -5.55 -4.25 4.14
N CYS A 45 -6.14 -3.22 4.72
CA CYS A 45 -5.59 -1.88 4.74
C CYS A 45 -5.49 -1.42 6.20
N THR A 46 -4.38 -0.83 6.59
CA THR A 46 -4.29 -0.04 7.83
C THR A 46 -3.96 1.39 7.45
N LEU A 47 -4.80 2.34 7.86
CA LEU A 47 -4.63 3.77 7.64
C LEU A 47 -4.93 4.50 8.95
N ASP A 48 -4.07 5.43 9.37
CA ASP A 48 -4.29 6.23 10.58
C ASP A 48 -4.58 5.37 11.84
N GLY A 49 -4.01 4.16 11.90
CA GLY A 49 -4.24 3.18 12.98
C GLY A 49 -5.59 2.45 12.92
N GLN A 50 -6.40 2.67 11.89
CA GLN A 50 -7.66 1.96 11.64
C GLN A 50 -7.48 0.88 10.58
N SER A 51 -8.08 -0.28 10.80
CA SER A 51 -8.08 -1.38 9.84
C SER A 51 -9.31 -1.35 8.95
N GLY A 52 -9.15 -1.83 7.73
CA GLY A 52 -10.22 -2.07 6.79
C GLY A 52 -9.80 -3.02 5.67
N ARG A 53 -10.59 -3.10 4.61
CA ARG A 53 -10.46 -4.13 3.57
C ARG A 53 -10.89 -3.61 2.20
N ILE A 54 -10.20 -4.04 1.16
CA ILE A 54 -10.57 -3.88 -0.26
C ILE A 54 -10.49 -5.26 -0.91
N LYS A 55 -11.55 -5.72 -1.55
CA LYS A 55 -11.60 -7.05 -2.17
C LYS A 55 -12.55 -7.08 -3.34
N THR A 56 -12.42 -8.08 -4.21
CA THR A 56 -13.42 -8.35 -5.24
C THR A 56 -14.77 -8.68 -4.60
N TYR A 57 -15.85 -8.33 -5.30
CA TYR A 57 -17.21 -8.55 -4.84
C TYR A 57 -17.56 -10.05 -4.83
N SER A 58 -17.07 -10.76 -5.85
CA SER A 58 -16.98 -12.22 -5.90
C SER A 58 -15.56 -12.61 -6.30
N SER A 59 -15.14 -13.82 -5.93
CA SER A 59 -13.77 -14.28 -6.18
C SER A 59 -13.39 -14.13 -7.65
N GLU A 60 -12.21 -13.56 -7.89
CA GLU A 60 -11.65 -13.26 -9.23
C GLU A 60 -12.52 -12.35 -10.13
N ASP A 61 -13.53 -11.67 -9.58
CA ASP A 61 -14.28 -10.64 -10.30
C ASP A 61 -13.48 -9.33 -10.34
N TRP A 62 -12.51 -9.29 -11.24
CA TRP A 62 -11.60 -8.14 -11.39
C TRP A 62 -12.33 -6.86 -11.77
N ASP A 63 -13.54 -6.94 -12.33
CA ASP A 63 -14.37 -5.79 -12.72
C ASP A 63 -15.15 -5.16 -11.55
N ASN A 64 -15.34 -5.89 -10.45
CA ASN A 64 -16.19 -5.45 -9.34
C ASN A 64 -15.53 -5.68 -7.99
N TRP A 65 -15.32 -4.59 -7.26
CA TRP A 65 -14.70 -4.57 -5.95
C TRP A 65 -15.60 -3.90 -4.92
N GLU A 66 -15.39 -4.25 -3.67
CA GLU A 66 -15.97 -3.60 -2.51
C GLU A 66 -14.88 -3.22 -1.51
N TYR A 67 -15.17 -2.16 -0.75
CA TYR A 67 -14.30 -1.73 0.32
C TYR A 67 -15.07 -1.53 1.61
N ASN A 68 -14.38 -1.69 2.74
CA ASN A 68 -14.78 -1.23 4.06
C ASN A 68 -13.58 -0.52 4.69
N LEU A 69 -13.67 0.79 4.89
CA LEU A 69 -12.61 1.63 5.46
C LEU A 69 -13.26 2.65 6.40
N ASP A 70 -12.62 3.07 7.49
CA ASP A 70 -13.13 4.10 8.41
C ASP A 70 -14.61 3.88 8.84
N GLY A 71 -15.05 2.61 8.94
CA GLY A 71 -16.43 2.25 9.27
C GLY A 71 -17.46 2.48 8.15
N GLN A 72 -17.05 2.87 6.95
CA GLN A 72 -17.90 3.04 5.77
C GLN A 72 -17.61 1.98 4.71
N SER A 73 -18.66 1.47 4.09
CA SER A 73 -18.53 0.53 2.97
C SER A 73 -18.93 1.19 1.65
N GLY A 74 -18.37 0.70 0.55
CA GLY A 74 -18.71 1.14 -0.79
C GLY A 74 -18.27 0.15 -1.87
N ARG A 75 -18.41 0.56 -3.13
CA ARG A 75 -18.09 -0.25 -4.31
C ARG A 75 -17.20 0.51 -5.27
N ILE A 76 -16.30 -0.22 -5.91
CA ILE A 76 -15.47 0.25 -7.03
C ILE A 76 -15.74 -0.74 -8.16
N LYS A 77 -16.11 -0.26 -9.33
CA LYS A 77 -16.38 -1.13 -10.47
C LYS A 77 -15.99 -0.48 -11.77
N THR A 78 -15.74 -1.27 -12.80
CA THR A 78 -15.58 -0.74 -14.15
C THR A 78 -16.85 -0.02 -14.61
N TYR A 79 -16.67 0.96 -15.48
CA TYR A 79 -17.78 1.68 -16.11
C TYR A 79 -18.56 0.75 -17.06
N SER A 80 -17.83 -0.08 -17.80
CA SER A 80 -18.32 -1.21 -18.59
C SER A 80 -17.46 -2.44 -18.35
N SER A 81 -18.00 -3.65 -18.57
CA SER A 81 -17.25 -4.90 -18.37
C SER A 81 -15.90 -4.86 -19.10
N GLU A 82 -14.85 -5.30 -18.41
CA GLU A 82 -13.47 -5.35 -18.90
C GLU A 82 -12.86 -3.99 -19.33
N ASP A 83 -13.52 -2.87 -19.02
CA ASP A 83 -12.99 -1.52 -19.22
C ASP A 83 -12.15 -1.10 -18.00
N TRP A 84 -10.98 -1.73 -17.86
CA TRP A 84 -10.06 -1.46 -16.75
C TRP A 84 -9.38 -0.09 -16.86
N ASP A 85 -9.55 0.63 -17.96
CA ASP A 85 -9.17 2.04 -18.09
C ASP A 85 -10.15 2.98 -17.37
N ASN A 86 -11.38 2.55 -17.06
CA ASN A 86 -12.42 3.41 -16.53
C ASN A 86 -13.20 2.78 -15.38
N TRP A 87 -13.06 3.35 -14.18
CA TRP A 87 -13.77 2.90 -12.98
C TRP A 87 -14.65 3.98 -12.39
N GLU A 88 -15.68 3.53 -11.67
CA GLU A 88 -16.56 4.33 -10.85
C GLU A 88 -16.50 3.87 -9.40
N VAL A 89 -16.43 4.83 -8.48
CA VAL A 89 -16.57 4.59 -7.03
C VAL A 89 -17.93 5.09 -6.58
N ASN A 90 -18.67 4.25 -5.85
CA ASN A 90 -20.00 4.54 -5.32
C ASN A 90 -20.92 5.17 -6.36
N TYR A 91 -21.14 4.44 -7.46
CA TYR A 91 -22.06 4.82 -8.53
C TYR A 91 -21.74 6.19 -9.15
N GLY A 92 -20.45 6.45 -9.41
CA GLY A 92 -19.97 7.65 -10.11
C GLY A 92 -19.70 8.86 -9.23
N THR A 93 -19.71 8.70 -7.90
CA THR A 93 -19.30 9.76 -6.95
C THR A 93 -17.85 10.19 -7.20
N LEU A 94 -16.99 9.21 -7.49
CA LEU A 94 -15.63 9.42 -8.00
C LEU A 94 -15.45 8.58 -9.27
N ARG A 95 -14.53 9.01 -10.11
CA ARG A 95 -14.07 8.31 -11.31
C ARG A 95 -12.58 8.11 -11.23
N ILE A 96 -12.12 6.91 -11.53
CA ILE A 96 -10.71 6.54 -11.65
C ILE A 96 -10.47 6.22 -13.12
N ARG A 97 -9.44 6.79 -13.73
CA ARG A 97 -9.13 6.55 -15.12
C ARG A 97 -7.64 6.48 -15.38
N THR A 98 -7.21 5.61 -16.28
CA THR A 98 -5.91 5.75 -16.92
C THR A 98 -5.87 7.05 -17.73
N ASN A 99 -4.69 7.66 -17.87
CA ASN A 99 -4.53 8.90 -18.63
C ASN A 99 -4.58 8.65 -20.14
N THR A 100 -4.10 7.48 -20.54
CA THR A 100 -4.15 6.94 -21.90
C THR A 100 -4.65 5.50 -21.80
N ALA A 101 -5.35 5.00 -22.83
CA ALA A 101 -5.79 3.60 -22.85
C ALA A 101 -4.60 2.65 -22.66
N GLU A 102 -4.76 1.65 -21.80
CA GLU A 102 -3.76 0.64 -21.44
C GLU A 102 -2.47 1.23 -20.81
N ASP A 103 -2.49 2.49 -20.37
CA ASP A 103 -1.41 3.12 -19.60
C ASP A 103 -1.63 2.89 -18.10
N TRP A 104 -1.25 1.70 -17.66
CA TRP A 104 -1.33 1.30 -16.26
C TRP A 104 -0.37 2.08 -15.34
N ASP A 105 0.58 2.83 -15.90
CA ASP A 105 1.51 3.66 -15.13
C ASP A 105 0.88 4.95 -14.63
N HIS A 106 -0.18 5.45 -15.27
CA HIS A 106 -0.69 6.80 -15.01
C HIS A 106 -2.21 6.86 -14.89
N TRP A 107 -2.65 7.20 -13.69
CA TRP A 107 -4.07 7.30 -13.35
C TRP A 107 -4.44 8.67 -12.83
N THR A 108 -5.71 9.03 -13.01
CA THR A 108 -6.34 10.21 -12.45
C THR A 108 -7.61 9.80 -11.69
N ILE A 109 -7.80 10.38 -10.51
CA ILE A 109 -9.04 10.29 -9.74
C ILE A 109 -9.71 11.66 -9.73
N THR A 110 -10.97 11.71 -10.12
CA THR A 110 -11.78 12.96 -10.12
C THR A 110 -13.16 12.74 -9.54
N GLY A 111 -13.77 13.81 -9.02
CA GLY A 111 -15.14 13.81 -8.52
C GLY A 111 -15.24 14.49 -7.16
N SER A 112 -16.44 14.93 -6.78
CA SER A 112 -16.68 15.61 -5.49
C SER A 112 -15.75 16.82 -5.22
N GLY A 113 -15.31 17.52 -6.28
CA GLY A 113 -14.40 18.66 -6.19
C GLY A 113 -12.91 18.30 -6.08
N MET A 114 -12.57 17.00 -6.09
CA MET A 114 -11.21 16.49 -5.96
C MET A 114 -10.55 16.21 -7.32
N ASN A 115 -9.23 16.36 -7.37
CA ASN A 115 -8.36 15.96 -8.47
C ASN A 115 -7.04 15.39 -7.93
N LEU A 116 -6.85 14.08 -8.11
CA LEU A 116 -5.62 13.38 -7.75
C LEU A 116 -5.03 12.69 -8.96
N LYS A 117 -3.70 12.57 -8.96
CA LYS A 117 -2.94 11.74 -9.88
C LYS A 117 -2.23 10.65 -9.11
N VAL A 118 -2.34 9.43 -9.57
CA VAL A 118 -1.65 8.25 -9.02
C VAL A 118 -0.83 7.65 -10.14
N ARG A 119 0.46 7.49 -9.95
CA ARG A 119 1.36 7.00 -10.99
C ARG A 119 2.49 6.17 -10.43
N THR A 120 3.08 5.29 -11.23
CA THR A 120 4.35 4.66 -10.88
C THR A 120 5.45 5.72 -10.74
N TYR A 121 6.40 5.49 -9.85
CA TYR A 121 7.47 6.44 -9.54
C TYR A 121 8.36 6.66 -10.76
N THR A 122 8.66 5.56 -11.45
CA THR A 122 9.25 5.46 -12.79
C THR A 122 8.39 4.50 -13.62
N SER A 123 8.41 4.61 -14.95
CA SER A 123 7.61 3.73 -15.81
C SER A 123 7.84 2.25 -15.51
N GLU A 124 6.75 1.47 -15.50
CA GLU A 124 6.65 0.05 -15.19
C GLU A 124 7.19 -0.34 -13.80
N ASN A 125 7.38 0.63 -12.90
CA ASN A 125 7.75 0.36 -11.52
C ASN A 125 6.50 0.06 -10.69
N TRP A 126 5.94 -1.13 -10.94
CA TRP A 126 4.74 -1.61 -10.24
C TRP A 126 4.93 -1.68 -8.73
N ASP A 127 6.18 -1.79 -8.24
CA ASP A 127 6.55 -1.82 -6.83
C ASP A 127 6.49 -0.47 -6.13
N TYR A 128 6.36 0.64 -6.86
CA TYR A 128 6.46 1.98 -6.27
C TYR A 128 5.56 2.99 -6.98
N TRP A 129 4.56 3.48 -6.25
CA TRP A 129 3.60 4.47 -6.70
C TRP A 129 3.70 5.79 -5.94
N GLN A 130 3.31 6.86 -6.59
CA GLN A 130 3.21 8.21 -6.06
C GLN A 130 1.81 8.79 -6.30
N VAL A 131 1.29 9.47 -5.29
CA VAL A 131 0.07 10.29 -5.34
C VAL A 131 0.45 11.76 -5.30
N SER A 132 -0.24 12.57 -6.11
CA SER A 132 -0.12 14.03 -6.11
C SER A 132 -1.46 14.70 -6.44
N GLY A 133 -1.57 16.01 -6.20
CA GLY A 133 -2.79 16.78 -6.37
C GLY A 133 -3.23 17.38 -5.03
N ASP A 134 -4.47 17.12 -4.63
CA ASP A 134 -5.02 17.59 -3.35
C ASP A 134 -4.31 17.01 -2.12
N VAL A 135 -3.68 15.83 -2.24
CA VAL A 135 -2.80 15.24 -1.22
C VAL A 135 -1.52 14.69 -1.86
N THR A 136 -0.54 14.33 -1.03
CA THR A 136 0.71 13.69 -1.46
C THR A 136 0.99 12.46 -0.61
N ALA A 137 1.24 11.33 -1.28
CA ALA A 137 1.58 10.07 -0.64
C ALA A 137 2.40 9.19 -1.59
N THR A 138 2.95 8.10 -1.07
CA THR A 138 3.66 7.06 -1.79
C THR A 138 3.27 5.70 -1.27
N PHE A 139 3.19 4.73 -2.17
CA PHE A 139 2.98 3.31 -1.89
C PHE A 139 4.19 2.55 -2.39
N ARG A 140 4.76 1.67 -1.57
CA ARG A 140 5.90 0.87 -1.98
C ARG A 140 5.84 -0.52 -1.38
N THR A 141 6.19 -1.55 -2.13
CA THR A 141 6.41 -2.88 -1.55
C THR A 141 7.48 -2.81 -0.45
N TYR A 142 7.25 -3.55 0.64
CA TYR A 142 8.11 -3.54 1.83
C TYR A 142 9.53 -4.00 1.49
N THR A 143 9.62 -5.03 0.67
CA THR A 143 10.82 -5.41 -0.07
C THR A 143 10.50 -5.47 -1.57
N SER A 144 11.50 -5.38 -2.44
CA SER A 144 11.27 -5.38 -3.89
C SER A 144 10.51 -6.65 -4.30
N GLU A 145 9.48 -6.49 -5.13
CA GLU A 145 8.59 -7.55 -5.62
C GLU A 145 7.84 -8.32 -4.50
N ASP A 146 7.76 -7.76 -3.30
CA ASP A 146 6.90 -8.26 -2.22
C ASP A 146 5.48 -7.71 -2.42
N TRP A 147 4.82 -8.25 -3.44
CA TRP A 147 3.48 -7.84 -3.84
C TRP A 147 2.44 -8.06 -2.73
N ASP A 148 2.72 -8.93 -1.76
CA ASP A 148 1.86 -9.19 -0.61
C ASP A 148 1.91 -8.06 0.44
N ASN A 149 2.99 -7.28 0.53
CA ASN A 149 3.22 -6.35 1.65
C ASN A 149 3.70 -4.98 1.19
N TRP A 150 2.95 -3.94 1.55
CA TRP A 150 3.20 -2.57 1.10
C TRP A 150 3.20 -1.59 2.26
N GLU A 151 4.14 -0.67 2.19
CA GLU A 151 4.24 0.52 3.03
C GLU A 151 3.54 1.70 2.38
N ILE A 152 2.82 2.49 3.20
CA ILE A 152 2.26 3.77 2.80
C ILE A 152 2.98 4.88 3.55
N LYS A 153 3.38 5.93 2.83
CA LYS A 153 3.94 7.16 3.42
C LYS A 153 3.25 8.38 2.85
N GLY A 154 2.89 9.33 3.71
CA GLY A 154 2.16 10.53 3.32
C GLY A 154 0.96 10.77 4.23
N ASP A 155 0.16 11.79 3.91
CA ASP A 155 -1.04 12.14 4.66
C ASP A 155 -2.27 12.04 3.75
N LEU A 156 -3.14 11.07 4.04
CA LEU A 156 -4.41 10.86 3.34
C LEU A 156 -5.61 11.34 4.17
N SER A 157 -5.39 11.94 5.35
CA SER A 157 -6.45 12.33 6.28
C SER A 157 -7.40 13.40 5.70
N GLY A 158 -6.93 14.19 4.74
CA GLY A 158 -7.73 15.18 4.02
C GLY A 158 -8.72 14.58 3.01
N LEU A 159 -8.65 13.27 2.75
CA LEU A 159 -9.52 12.57 1.81
C LEU A 159 -10.76 12.00 2.50
N THR A 160 -11.90 12.00 1.79
CA THR A 160 -13.06 11.20 2.20
C THR A 160 -12.70 9.71 2.16
N THR A 161 -13.43 8.87 2.90
CA THR A 161 -13.20 7.43 2.90
C THR A 161 -13.29 6.80 1.51
N SER A 162 -14.23 7.24 0.68
CA SER A 162 -14.33 6.80 -0.72
C SER A 162 -13.12 7.21 -1.57
N ALA A 163 -12.54 8.39 -1.31
CA ALA A 163 -11.34 8.85 -1.99
C ALA A 163 -10.08 8.12 -1.51
N LYS A 164 -9.97 7.82 -0.21
CA LYS A 164 -8.93 6.92 0.32
C LYS A 164 -9.01 5.56 -0.39
N ALA A 165 -10.20 4.95 -0.44
CA ALA A 165 -10.41 3.68 -1.15
C ALA A 165 -9.97 3.75 -2.62
N ALA A 166 -10.35 4.82 -3.34
CA ALA A 166 -9.97 5.02 -4.74
C ALA A 166 -8.45 5.11 -4.95
N VAL A 167 -7.74 5.78 -4.05
CA VAL A 167 -6.27 5.90 -4.10
C VAL A 167 -5.61 4.56 -3.81
N LEU A 168 -6.06 3.83 -2.79
CA LEU A 168 -5.53 2.51 -2.43
C LEU A 168 -5.79 1.46 -3.52
N PHE A 169 -6.93 1.56 -4.19
CA PHE A 169 -7.38 0.62 -5.20
C PHE A 169 -6.42 0.51 -6.39
N ILE A 170 -5.81 1.61 -6.83
CA ILE A 170 -4.96 1.62 -8.03
C ILE A 170 -3.73 0.69 -7.90
N PRO A 171 -2.85 0.83 -6.89
CA PRO A 171 -1.73 -0.09 -6.73
C PRO A 171 -2.18 -1.52 -6.43
N ILE A 172 -3.28 -1.71 -5.68
CA ILE A 172 -3.87 -3.03 -5.42
C ILE A 172 -4.25 -3.70 -6.74
N PHE A 173 -5.15 -3.08 -7.50
CA PHE A 173 -5.67 -3.61 -8.75
C PHE A 173 -4.55 -3.89 -9.74
N THR A 174 -3.70 -2.89 -9.99
CA THR A 174 -2.64 -2.99 -11.02
C THR A 174 -1.62 -4.07 -10.67
N SER A 175 -1.20 -4.17 -9.41
CA SER A 175 -0.28 -5.24 -9.00
C SER A 175 -0.93 -6.62 -9.02
N SER A 176 -2.19 -6.74 -8.59
CA SER A 176 -2.94 -8.00 -8.64
C SER A 176 -3.01 -8.55 -10.07
N ILE A 177 -3.36 -7.73 -11.07
CA ILE A 177 -3.44 -8.18 -12.46
C ILE A 177 -2.05 -8.45 -13.06
N TYR A 178 -1.05 -7.64 -12.71
CA TYR A 178 0.34 -7.83 -13.14
C TYR A 178 0.89 -9.18 -12.68
N VAL A 179 0.77 -9.48 -11.39
CA VAL A 179 1.29 -10.73 -10.80
C VAL A 179 0.54 -11.94 -11.33
N GLN A 180 -0.77 -11.82 -11.56
CA GLN A 180 -1.58 -12.89 -12.14
C GLN A 180 -1.35 -13.08 -13.65
N GLY A 181 -0.56 -12.21 -14.30
CA GLY A 181 -0.35 -12.25 -15.75
C GLY A 181 -1.63 -11.98 -16.55
N VAL A 182 -2.59 -11.30 -15.94
CA VAL A 182 -3.85 -10.91 -16.56
C VAL A 182 -3.59 -9.60 -17.30
N CYS A 183 -3.17 -9.72 -18.56
CA CYS A 183 -2.95 -8.68 -19.58
C CYS A 183 -2.66 -7.26 -19.04
N LEU A 184 -1.38 -6.84 -19.11
CA LEU A 184 -1.00 -5.42 -19.16
C LEU A 184 -0.73 -5.00 -20.60
#